data_AF-M4D450-F1
#
_entry.id   AF-M4D450-F1
#
_cell.length_a   1.000
_cell.length_b   1.000
_cell.length_c   1.000
_cell.angle_alpha   90.00
_cell.angle_beta   90.00
_cell.angle_gamma   90.00
#
_symmetry.space_group_name_H-M   'P 1'
#
loop_
_entity.id
_entity.type
_entity.pdbx_description
1 polymer ?
#
loop_
_entity_poly.entity_id
_entity_poly.type
_entity_poly.pdbx_seq_one_letter_code
_entity_poly.pdbx_strand_id
1 'polypeptide(L)'
;MAVTADYQVQFPENDDIYSILAAEGIEFLLSHSGEVPLEYIHGKTICLFFSANWCRPCKDFTPELVKLYESLQKRGEELEIIFVSFDHDMTLFYEHFWSMPWLAVPFSLSLRNKLTDKYRVARIPSLVPLYPDEISVADDVIGLIEDYGPEAFPFTKKRKEELKAIDESKRVGGQLEKLLTHETRSYVVSRNGSKVLVSDLVGKTIGLYFGAHWCPPFRSFTSQLIDVYNELTISTKGSFEVILVSTDRDAREFNINMTNMPWLAIPYEDRTRQDLCRIFNIKLIPALVIIGPEEKTVCTNAREMVSLYGSRSYPFTESRVAELEACLKKEGDSFPRKVKDKKHEHELKLDMAKGYVCDFCKKQGKFWAFSCDACDYDLHPTCVEEQEEQ
;
A
#
# COMPACT_ATOMS: atom_id res chain seq x y z
N MET A 1 21.77 -46.25 47.02
CA MET A 1 21.68 -46.69 45.61
C MET A 1 21.11 -45.53 44.82
N ALA A 2 21.98 -44.80 44.12
CA ALA A 2 21.62 -43.66 43.30
C ALA A 2 21.24 -44.14 41.91
N VAL A 3 20.18 -43.57 41.33
CA VAL A 3 19.85 -43.70 39.91
C VAL A 3 19.62 -42.29 39.39
N THR A 4 20.68 -41.69 38.84
CA THR A 4 20.61 -40.54 37.95
C THR A 4 20.45 -41.09 36.54
N ALA A 5 19.32 -40.82 35.91
CA ALA A 5 19.13 -41.06 34.48
C ALA A 5 19.32 -39.71 33.77
N ASP A 6 20.52 -39.51 33.21
CA ASP A 6 20.81 -38.43 32.28
C ASP A 6 19.99 -38.66 31.00
N TYR A 7 18.99 -37.82 30.79
CA TYR A 7 18.24 -37.78 29.54
C TYR A 7 19.00 -36.85 28.57
N GLN A 8 20.01 -37.39 27.88
CA GLN A 8 20.61 -36.70 26.75
C GLN A 8 19.66 -36.75 25.56
N VAL A 9 19.13 -35.60 25.19
CA VAL A 9 18.39 -35.39 23.94
C VAL A 9 19.40 -35.48 22.80
N GLN A 10 19.34 -36.56 22.01
CA GLN A 10 20.07 -36.67 20.76
C GLN A 10 19.39 -35.79 19.70
N PHE A 11 20.05 -34.70 19.32
CA PHE A 11 19.70 -33.91 18.15
C PHE A 11 20.25 -34.59 16.89
N PRO A 12 19.54 -34.60 15.75
CA PRO A 12 20.07 -35.15 14.51
C PRO A 12 21.28 -34.34 14.03
N GLU A 13 22.44 -35.00 13.95
CA GLU A 13 23.71 -34.44 13.47
C GLU A 13 23.64 -34.15 11.95
N ASN A 14 23.37 -32.90 11.55
CA ASN A 14 24.12 -32.15 10.50
C ASN A 14 23.45 -30.87 9.93
N ASP A 15 22.21 -30.52 10.29
CA ASP A 15 21.51 -29.42 9.59
C ASP A 15 21.30 -28.11 10.36
N ASP A 16 21.53 -28.10 11.67
CA ASP A 16 21.41 -26.85 12.46
C ASP A 16 22.61 -25.92 12.24
N ILE A 17 22.37 -24.60 12.26
CA ILE A 17 23.39 -23.56 12.04
C ILE A 17 24.55 -23.66 13.01
N TYR A 18 24.31 -24.09 14.25
CA TYR A 18 25.37 -24.35 15.22
C TYR A 18 26.40 -25.34 14.66
N SER A 19 25.93 -26.48 14.14
CA SER A 19 26.79 -27.54 13.60
C SER A 19 27.58 -27.05 12.38
N ILE A 20 26.96 -26.22 11.54
CA ILE A 20 27.61 -25.67 10.34
C ILE A 20 28.74 -24.73 10.73
N LEU A 21 28.49 -23.83 11.69
CA LEU A 21 29.48 -22.86 12.16
C LEU A 21 30.62 -23.56 12.90
N ALA A 22 30.30 -24.50 13.79
CA ALA A 22 31.29 -25.29 14.52
C ALA A 22 32.19 -26.13 13.57
N ALA A 23 31.61 -26.72 12.52
CA ALA A 23 32.37 -27.47 11.50
C ALA A 23 33.35 -26.60 10.69
N GLU A 24 33.09 -25.29 10.62
CA GLU A 24 34.00 -24.30 10.01
C GLU A 24 35.01 -23.72 11.02
N GLY A 25 35.05 -24.26 12.26
CA GLY A 25 35.94 -23.82 13.32
C GLY A 25 35.52 -22.51 13.99
N ILE A 26 34.26 -22.11 13.84
CA ILE A 26 33.72 -20.92 14.51
C ILE A 26 33.29 -21.29 15.92
N GLU A 27 33.99 -20.76 16.92
CA GLU A 27 33.69 -20.98 18.35
C GLU A 27 32.92 -19.80 18.98
N PHE A 28 32.90 -18.65 18.31
CA PHE A 28 32.26 -17.43 18.79
C PHE A 28 31.61 -16.61 17.67
N LEU A 29 30.64 -15.79 18.05
CA LEU A 29 30.05 -14.72 17.24
C LEU A 29 30.56 -13.37 17.70
N LEU A 30 30.53 -12.38 16.81
CA LEU A 30 30.92 -11.01 17.09
C LEU A 30 29.73 -10.21 17.63
N SER A 31 29.98 -9.42 18.67
CA SER A 31 29.10 -8.38 19.20
C SER A 31 29.88 -7.06 19.34
N HIS A 32 29.18 -5.96 19.64
CA HIS A 32 29.80 -4.66 19.93
C HIS A 32 30.67 -4.67 21.18
N SER A 33 30.44 -5.64 22.08
CA SER A 33 31.19 -5.78 23.34
C SER A 33 32.29 -6.84 23.28
N GLY A 34 32.50 -7.46 22.11
CA GLY A 34 33.50 -8.52 21.90
C GLY A 34 32.88 -9.84 21.46
N GLU A 35 33.54 -10.93 21.80
CA GLU A 35 33.18 -12.28 21.36
C GLU A 35 32.10 -12.89 22.27
N VAL A 36 31.09 -13.52 21.65
CA VAL A 36 30.00 -14.23 22.32
C VAL A 36 30.12 -15.72 21.98
N PRO A 37 30.18 -16.63 22.96
CA PRO A 37 30.29 -18.07 22.69
C PRO A 37 29.16 -18.56 21.78
N LEU A 38 29.48 -19.46 20.85
CA LEU A 38 28.51 -19.96 19.86
C LEU A 38 27.28 -20.59 20.53
N GLU A 39 27.43 -21.20 21.71
CA GLU A 39 26.36 -21.81 22.50
C GLU A 39 25.24 -20.83 22.88
N TYR A 40 25.49 -19.52 22.82
CA TYR A 40 24.50 -18.49 23.10
C TYR A 40 23.26 -18.57 22.18
N ILE A 41 23.40 -19.17 21.00
CA ILE A 41 22.29 -19.30 20.05
C ILE A 41 21.33 -20.43 20.41
N HIS A 42 21.67 -21.30 21.37
CA HIS A 42 20.82 -22.41 21.78
C HIS A 42 19.50 -21.93 22.38
N GLY A 43 18.39 -22.52 21.93
CA GLY A 43 17.04 -22.22 22.41
C GLY A 43 16.45 -20.92 21.88
N LYS A 44 17.18 -20.19 21.01
CA LYS A 44 16.70 -18.99 20.35
C LYS A 44 16.13 -19.30 18.97
N THR A 45 15.20 -18.46 18.52
CA THR A 45 14.81 -18.40 17.11
C THR A 45 15.88 -17.63 16.37
N ILE A 46 16.59 -18.28 15.44
CA ILE A 46 17.69 -17.66 14.71
C ILE A 46 17.22 -17.16 13.34
N CYS A 47 17.64 -15.96 12.94
CA CYS A 47 17.53 -15.48 11.56
C CYS A 47 18.91 -15.11 11.02
N LEU A 48 19.29 -15.63 9.85
CA LEU A 48 20.49 -15.18 9.15
C LEU A 48 20.16 -13.94 8.32
N PHE A 49 20.89 -12.85 8.55
CA PHE A 49 20.74 -11.62 7.77
C PHE A 49 21.92 -11.42 6.84
N PHE A 50 21.69 -11.57 5.54
CA PHE A 50 22.67 -11.37 4.49
C PHE A 50 22.56 -9.95 3.94
N SER A 51 23.61 -9.14 4.13
CA SER A 51 23.59 -7.70 3.87
C SER A 51 24.99 -7.16 3.59
N ALA A 52 25.10 -5.95 3.04
CA ALA A 52 26.39 -5.29 2.77
C ALA A 52 26.29 -3.76 2.82
N ASN A 53 27.40 -3.11 3.18
CA ASN A 53 27.53 -1.65 3.24
C ASN A 53 27.36 -1.00 1.85
N TRP A 54 27.91 -1.62 0.81
CA TRP A 54 27.87 -1.08 -0.55
C TRP A 54 26.47 -1.16 -1.19
N CYS A 55 25.54 -1.92 -0.59
CA CYS A 55 24.21 -2.16 -1.14
C CYS A 55 23.19 -1.15 -0.60
N ARG A 56 22.64 -0.32 -1.50
CA ARG A 56 21.66 0.71 -1.11
C ARG A 56 20.36 0.12 -0.51
N PRO A 57 19.71 -0.88 -1.13
CA PRO A 57 18.56 -1.56 -0.51
C PRO A 57 18.85 -2.14 0.89
N CYS A 58 20.07 -2.64 1.13
CA CYS A 58 20.47 -3.11 2.46
C CYS A 58 20.47 -1.97 3.49
N LYS A 59 21.01 -0.80 3.12
CA LYS A 59 21.04 0.40 3.96
C LYS A 59 19.64 0.95 4.25
N ASP A 60 18.75 0.88 3.28
CA ASP A 60 17.37 1.35 3.43
C ASP A 60 16.55 0.41 4.35
N PHE A 61 16.75 -0.91 4.25
CA PHE A 61 16.02 -1.91 5.05
C PHE A 61 16.54 -2.07 6.50
N THR A 62 17.85 -1.91 6.73
CA THR A 62 18.47 -2.19 8.05
C THR A 62 17.79 -1.44 9.20
N PRO A 63 17.48 -0.11 9.10
CA PRO A 63 16.77 0.60 10.17
C PRO A 63 15.38 0.03 10.50
N GLU A 64 14.67 -0.52 9.52
CA GLU A 64 13.38 -1.18 9.77
C GLU A 64 13.54 -2.50 10.52
N LEU A 65 14.55 -3.29 10.14
CA LEU A 65 14.88 -4.53 10.83
C LEU A 65 15.33 -4.28 12.29
N VAL A 66 16.08 -3.19 12.54
CA VAL A 66 16.43 -2.76 13.91
C VAL A 66 15.19 -2.45 14.74
N LYS A 67 14.26 -1.64 14.21
CA LYS A 67 13.00 -1.32 14.90
C LYS A 67 12.18 -2.57 15.21
N LEU A 68 12.14 -3.52 14.28
CA LEU A 68 11.48 -4.80 14.48
C LEU A 68 12.15 -5.59 15.60
N TYR A 69 13.48 -5.73 15.55
CA TYR A 69 14.26 -6.47 16.54
C TYR A 69 14.04 -5.94 17.95
N GLU A 70 14.18 -4.62 18.15
CA GLU A 70 13.90 -3.98 19.44
C GLU A 70 12.46 -4.15 19.91
N SER A 71 11.49 -4.15 18.98
CA SER A 71 10.09 -4.36 19.32
C SER A 71 9.83 -5.79 19.81
N LEU A 72 10.44 -6.79 19.16
CA LEU A 72 10.31 -8.19 19.57
C LEU A 72 11.02 -8.48 20.89
N GLN A 73 12.20 -7.89 21.12
CA GLN A 73 12.87 -7.95 22.42
C GLN A 73 11.99 -7.38 23.55
N LYS A 74 11.34 -6.23 23.32
CA LYS A 74 10.40 -5.64 24.28
C LYS A 74 9.17 -6.52 24.55
N ARG A 75 8.77 -7.37 23.61
CA ARG A 75 7.69 -8.36 23.77
C ARG A 75 8.16 -9.63 24.50
N GLY A 76 9.47 -9.78 24.75
CA GLY A 76 10.06 -10.96 25.36
C GLY A 76 10.24 -12.13 24.39
N GLU A 77 10.29 -11.86 23.08
CA GLU A 77 10.53 -12.89 22.07
C GLU A 77 12.03 -13.21 21.99
N GLU A 78 12.37 -14.49 22.01
CA GLU A 78 13.75 -15.00 21.93
C GLU A 78 14.25 -15.07 20.47
N LEU A 79 14.20 -13.96 19.74
CA LEU A 79 14.77 -13.82 18.40
C LEU A 79 16.23 -13.36 18.49
N GLU A 80 17.12 -14.02 17.75
CA GLU A 80 18.48 -13.53 17.48
C GLU A 80 18.72 -13.44 15.98
N ILE A 81 19.38 -12.35 15.57
CA ILE A 81 19.77 -12.16 14.17
C ILE A 81 21.29 -12.37 14.08
N ILE A 82 21.73 -13.18 13.13
CA ILE A 82 23.15 -13.39 12.86
C ILE A 82 23.47 -12.78 11.49
N PHE A 83 24.24 -11.71 11.50
CA PHE A 83 24.69 -11.01 10.31
C PHE A 83 25.76 -11.82 9.56
N VAL A 84 25.54 -12.00 8.27
CA VAL A 84 26.48 -12.61 7.32
C VAL A 84 26.79 -11.58 6.24
N SER A 85 28.01 -11.05 6.28
CA SER A 85 28.40 -9.92 5.43
C SER A 85 28.73 -10.32 4.00
N PHE A 86 28.16 -9.57 3.05
CA PHE A 86 28.51 -9.56 1.63
C PHE A 86 29.54 -8.48 1.27
N ASP A 87 30.16 -7.84 2.26
CA ASP A 87 31.21 -6.85 2.04
C ASP A 87 32.49 -7.50 1.49
N HIS A 88 33.28 -6.70 0.80
CA HIS A 88 34.50 -7.16 0.14
C HIS A 88 35.72 -7.17 1.07
N ASP A 89 35.66 -6.41 2.16
CA ASP A 89 36.75 -6.27 3.13
C ASP A 89 36.23 -6.03 4.56
N MET A 90 37.13 -6.16 5.52
CA MET A 90 36.82 -6.01 6.95
C MET A 90 36.39 -4.59 7.33
N THR A 91 36.88 -3.55 6.65
CA THR A 91 36.55 -2.17 6.99
C THR A 91 35.08 -1.91 6.71
N LEU A 92 34.62 -2.24 5.50
CA LEU A 92 33.21 -2.14 5.12
C LEU A 92 32.31 -3.04 5.98
N PHE A 93 32.79 -4.24 6.31
CA PHE A 93 32.11 -5.15 7.24
C PHE A 93 31.85 -4.50 8.60
N TYR A 94 32.89 -3.97 9.24
CA TYR A 94 32.74 -3.35 10.57
C TYR A 94 31.86 -2.10 10.48
N GLU A 95 32.08 -1.21 9.51
CA GLU A 95 31.24 -0.02 9.33
C GLU A 95 29.75 -0.37 9.27
N HIS A 96 29.39 -1.43 8.54
CA HIS A 96 28.00 -1.87 8.43
C HIS A 96 27.50 -2.54 9.70
N PHE A 97 28.29 -3.47 10.25
CA PHE A 97 27.96 -4.21 11.46
C PHE A 97 27.72 -3.29 12.67
N TRP A 98 28.50 -2.21 12.81
CA TRP A 98 28.34 -1.22 13.88
C TRP A 98 27.00 -0.49 13.85
N SER A 99 26.27 -0.52 12.72
CA SER A 99 24.93 0.05 12.60
C SER A 99 23.79 -0.89 13.06
N MET A 100 24.11 -2.11 13.46
CA MET A 100 23.16 -3.18 13.79
C MET A 100 23.27 -3.58 15.29
N PRO A 101 22.19 -3.98 15.99
CA PRO A 101 22.23 -4.34 17.40
C PRO A 101 22.47 -5.84 17.68
N TRP A 102 22.59 -6.67 16.64
CA TRP A 102 22.62 -8.13 16.72
C TRP A 102 24.01 -8.71 16.47
N LEU A 103 24.15 -10.04 16.50
CA LEU A 103 25.44 -10.72 16.36
C LEU A 103 25.89 -10.87 14.90
N ALA A 104 27.17 -11.11 14.67
CA ALA A 104 27.70 -11.45 13.34
C ALA A 104 28.60 -12.68 13.37
N VAL A 105 28.63 -13.45 12.28
CA VAL A 105 29.72 -14.40 12.08
C VAL A 105 31.03 -13.64 11.80
N PRO A 106 32.20 -14.17 12.21
CA PRO A 106 33.49 -13.60 11.80
C PRO A 106 33.59 -13.43 10.29
N PHE A 107 34.21 -12.33 9.85
CA PHE A 107 34.31 -12.00 8.42
C PHE A 107 35.09 -13.09 7.67
N SER A 108 34.37 -13.85 6.82
CA SER A 108 34.94 -14.95 6.05
C SER A 108 34.23 -15.10 4.71
N LEU A 109 34.98 -14.97 3.62
CA LEU A 109 34.46 -15.11 2.26
C LEU A 109 34.03 -16.56 1.97
N SER A 110 34.74 -17.55 2.52
CA SER A 110 34.41 -18.97 2.36
C SER A 110 33.13 -19.34 3.10
N LEU A 111 33.01 -18.92 4.37
CA LEU A 111 31.81 -19.15 5.17
C LEU A 111 30.59 -18.48 4.56
N ARG A 112 30.72 -17.22 4.12
CA ARG A 112 29.63 -16.53 3.40
C ARG A 112 29.17 -17.36 2.21
N ASN A 113 30.07 -17.79 1.34
CA ASN A 113 29.68 -18.53 0.13
C ASN A 113 28.97 -19.85 0.48
N LYS A 114 29.47 -20.59 1.49
CA LYS A 114 28.84 -21.82 1.97
C LYS A 114 27.42 -21.59 2.50
N LEU A 115 27.21 -20.53 3.29
CA LEU A 115 25.89 -20.17 3.82
C LEU A 115 24.95 -19.68 2.71
N THR A 116 25.45 -18.86 1.77
CA THR A 116 24.71 -18.39 0.59
C THR A 116 24.19 -19.56 -0.23
N ASP A 117 25.05 -20.55 -0.53
CA ASP A 117 24.67 -21.72 -1.31
C ASP A 117 23.67 -22.60 -0.55
N LYS A 118 23.92 -22.87 0.74
CA LYS A 118 23.05 -23.70 1.57
C LYS A 118 21.64 -23.12 1.68
N TYR A 119 21.54 -21.82 1.96
CA TYR A 119 20.26 -21.14 2.17
C TYR A 119 19.70 -20.49 0.88
N ARG A 120 20.31 -20.80 -0.29
CA ARG A 120 19.87 -20.35 -1.61
C ARG A 120 19.64 -18.83 -1.70
N VAL A 121 20.55 -18.06 -1.12
CA VAL A 121 20.47 -16.60 -1.09
C VAL A 121 20.77 -16.04 -2.47
N ALA A 122 19.73 -15.67 -3.21
CA ALA A 122 19.86 -15.16 -4.58
C ALA A 122 20.18 -13.65 -4.66
N ARG A 123 19.80 -12.87 -3.63
CA ARG A 123 19.97 -11.40 -3.59
C ARG A 123 20.11 -10.90 -2.16
N ILE A 124 20.68 -9.70 -2.00
CA ILE A 124 20.73 -8.97 -0.73
C ILE A 124 19.90 -7.66 -0.82
N PRO A 125 19.26 -7.20 0.27
CA PRO A 125 19.20 -7.87 1.58
C PRO A 125 18.37 -9.17 1.53
N SER A 126 18.74 -10.14 2.36
CA SER A 126 17.97 -11.35 2.58
C SER A 126 17.96 -11.71 4.07
N LEU A 127 16.80 -12.07 4.59
CA LEU A 127 16.62 -12.55 5.95
C LEU A 127 16.08 -13.98 5.87
N VAL A 128 16.82 -14.93 6.45
CA VAL A 128 16.49 -16.36 6.42
C VAL A 128 16.20 -16.83 7.84
N PRO A 129 14.92 -16.98 8.22
CA PRO A 129 14.53 -17.58 9.48
C PRO A 129 14.88 -19.07 9.50
N LEU A 130 15.55 -19.49 10.57
CA LEU A 130 15.90 -20.88 10.84
C LEU A 130 14.88 -21.44 11.81
N TYR A 131 13.81 -22.03 11.28
CA TYR A 131 12.81 -22.74 12.07
C TYR A 131 13.13 -24.25 12.09
N PRO A 132 12.91 -24.94 13.22
CA PRO A 132 13.06 -26.40 13.30
C PRO A 132 12.19 -27.16 12.28
N ASP A 133 11.07 -26.56 11.86
CA ASP A 133 10.19 -27.09 10.82
C ASP A 133 10.45 -26.38 9.48
N GLU A 134 11.40 -26.90 8.69
CA GLU A 134 11.88 -26.34 7.41
C GLU A 134 10.80 -26.09 6.33
N ILE A 135 9.56 -26.53 6.54
CA ILE A 135 8.54 -26.62 5.48
C ILE A 135 7.71 -25.32 5.31
N SER A 136 7.84 -24.32 6.19
CA SER A 136 6.91 -23.17 6.23
C SER A 136 7.54 -21.77 6.37
N VAL A 137 8.67 -21.47 5.72
CA VAL A 137 9.19 -20.08 5.65
C VAL A 137 8.43 -19.29 4.58
N ALA A 138 8.22 -17.99 4.81
CA ALA A 138 7.68 -17.11 3.76
C ALA A 138 8.72 -16.86 2.66
N ASP A 139 8.38 -17.07 1.38
CA ASP A 139 9.29 -16.86 0.23
C ASP A 139 9.89 -15.44 0.14
N ASP A 140 9.24 -14.46 0.77
CA ASP A 140 9.67 -13.06 0.83
C ASP A 140 9.46 -12.51 2.24
N VAL A 141 10.44 -12.76 3.11
CA VAL A 141 10.44 -12.29 4.51
C VAL A 141 10.67 -10.78 4.59
N ILE A 142 11.50 -10.23 3.70
CA ILE A 142 11.78 -8.79 3.65
C ILE A 142 10.48 -8.03 3.35
N GLY A 143 9.77 -8.40 2.27
CA GLY A 143 8.48 -7.79 1.95
C GLY A 143 7.43 -7.99 3.06
N LEU A 144 7.44 -9.14 3.74
CA LEU A 144 6.56 -9.37 4.90
C LEU A 144 6.85 -8.40 6.06
N ILE A 145 8.12 -8.10 6.32
CA ILE A 145 8.53 -7.14 7.37
C ILE A 145 8.18 -5.71 6.95
N GLU A 146 8.41 -5.32 5.71
CA GLU A 146 8.02 -4.00 5.20
C GLU A 146 6.50 -3.80 5.34
N ASP A 147 5.72 -4.83 4.98
CA ASP A 147 4.26 -4.84 5.01
C ASP A 147 3.64 -4.81 6.42
N TYR A 148 4.15 -5.62 7.35
CA TYR A 148 3.53 -5.83 8.67
C TYR A 148 4.43 -5.47 9.86
N GLY A 149 5.73 -5.32 9.65
CA GLY A 149 6.71 -4.98 10.69
C GLY A 149 6.75 -6.05 11.77
N PRO A 150 6.74 -5.69 13.06
CA PRO A 150 6.80 -6.67 14.15
C PRO A 150 5.70 -7.73 14.12
N GLU A 151 4.52 -7.41 13.56
CA GLU A 151 3.40 -8.37 13.47
C GLU A 151 3.66 -9.52 12.49
N ALA A 152 4.66 -9.36 11.60
CA ALA A 152 5.14 -10.41 10.70
C ALA A 152 5.73 -11.62 11.45
N PHE A 153 6.15 -11.43 12.70
CA PHE A 153 6.71 -12.50 13.51
C PHE A 153 5.60 -13.44 14.05
N PRO A 154 5.83 -14.76 14.08
CA PRO A 154 6.97 -15.47 13.51
C PRO A 154 6.86 -15.53 11.98
N PHE A 155 7.98 -15.38 11.26
CA PHE A 155 8.11 -15.26 9.80
C PHE A 155 7.77 -16.56 9.02
N THR A 156 6.63 -17.14 9.35
CA THR A 156 6.13 -18.41 8.83
C THR A 156 5.07 -18.15 7.76
N LYS A 157 4.88 -19.12 6.87
CA LYS A 157 3.80 -19.13 5.87
C LYS A 157 2.43 -19.04 6.53
N LYS A 158 2.21 -19.79 7.63
CA LYS A 158 0.97 -19.74 8.41
C LYS A 158 0.68 -18.32 8.92
N ARG A 159 1.67 -17.67 9.54
CA ARG A 159 1.51 -16.30 10.03
C ARG A 159 1.22 -15.32 8.90
N LYS A 160 1.91 -15.44 7.76
CA LYS A 160 1.63 -14.65 6.56
C LYS A 160 0.20 -14.83 6.06
N GLU A 161 -0.34 -16.04 6.08
CA GLU A 161 -1.73 -16.32 5.71
C GLU A 161 -2.73 -15.72 6.71
N GLU A 162 -2.45 -15.80 8.01
CA GLU A 162 -3.25 -15.14 9.06
C GLU A 162 -3.31 -13.62 8.87
N LEU A 163 -2.18 -12.99 8.61
CA LEU A 163 -2.10 -11.53 8.38
C LEU A 163 -2.90 -11.11 7.14
N LYS A 164 -2.78 -11.87 6.04
CA LYS A 164 -3.58 -11.64 4.84
C LYS A 164 -5.08 -11.82 5.10
N ALA A 165 -5.47 -12.79 5.93
CA ALA A 165 -6.86 -12.98 6.32
C ALA A 165 -7.38 -11.82 7.19
N ILE A 166 -6.54 -11.26 8.07
CA ILE A 166 -6.85 -10.04 8.84
C ILE A 166 -7.08 -8.86 7.89
N ASP A 167 -6.24 -8.68 6.87
CA ASP A 167 -6.43 -7.61 5.89
C ASP A 167 -7.70 -7.77 5.08
N GLU A 168 -7.96 -8.99 4.60
CA GLU A 168 -9.19 -9.29 3.87
C GLU A 168 -10.41 -9.02 4.74
N SER A 169 -10.36 -9.41 6.02
CA SER A 169 -11.40 -9.10 6.98
C SER A 169 -11.56 -7.59 7.20
N LYS A 170 -10.48 -6.80 7.18
CA LYS A 170 -10.55 -5.33 7.27
C LYS A 170 -11.15 -4.73 6.00
N ARG A 171 -10.76 -5.24 4.84
CA ARG A 171 -11.21 -4.81 3.51
C ARG A 171 -12.71 -5.04 3.29
N VAL A 172 -13.22 -6.21 3.71
CA VAL A 172 -14.62 -6.62 3.48
C VAL A 172 -15.52 -6.35 4.68
N GLY A 173 -15.01 -6.58 5.89
CA GLY A 173 -15.80 -6.63 7.12
C GLY A 173 -16.29 -5.27 7.62
N GLY A 174 -15.72 -4.18 7.11
CA GLY A 174 -16.31 -2.85 7.18
C GLY A 174 -16.48 -2.29 8.60
N GLN A 175 -15.39 -1.88 9.22
CA GLN A 175 -15.40 -1.11 10.47
C GLN A 175 -14.40 0.02 10.35
N LEU A 176 -14.90 1.25 10.26
CA LEU A 176 -14.08 2.41 9.95
C LEU A 176 -13.00 2.63 11.01
N GLU A 177 -13.35 2.40 12.28
CA GLU A 177 -12.40 2.48 13.38
C GLU A 177 -11.28 1.45 13.27
N LYS A 178 -11.58 0.19 12.92
CA LYS A 178 -10.54 -0.84 12.73
C LYS A 178 -9.61 -0.57 11.55
N LEU A 179 -10.08 0.19 10.56
CA LEU A 179 -9.31 0.60 9.39
C LEU A 179 -8.44 1.83 9.70
N LEU A 180 -8.99 2.81 10.41
CA LEU A 180 -8.42 4.14 10.54
C LEU A 180 -7.89 4.46 11.93
N THR A 181 -7.90 3.53 12.88
CA THR A 181 -7.39 3.75 14.24
C THR A 181 -6.46 2.63 14.69
N HIS A 182 -5.65 2.94 15.69
CA HIS A 182 -4.86 1.98 16.45
C HIS A 182 -4.64 2.54 17.86
N GLU A 183 -3.98 1.78 18.74
CA GLU A 183 -3.88 2.09 20.18
C GLU A 183 -3.46 3.52 20.52
N THR A 184 -2.59 4.13 19.70
CA THR A 184 -2.06 5.48 19.92
C THR A 184 -2.78 6.59 19.15
N ARG A 185 -3.70 6.28 18.22
CA ARG A 185 -4.40 7.29 17.40
C ARG A 185 -5.84 6.89 17.06
N SER A 186 -6.78 7.74 17.44
CA SER A 186 -8.21 7.65 17.14
C SER A 186 -8.76 8.78 16.25
N TYR A 187 -7.90 9.61 15.66
CA TYR A 187 -8.29 10.81 14.91
C TYR A 187 -7.62 10.92 13.54
N VAL A 188 -8.27 11.61 12.61
CA VAL A 188 -7.66 12.12 11.36
C VAL A 188 -7.44 13.62 11.46
N VAL A 189 -6.64 14.19 10.55
CA VAL A 189 -6.30 15.63 10.58
C VAL A 189 -6.95 16.37 9.43
N SER A 190 -7.48 17.55 9.70
CA SER A 190 -7.94 18.47 8.66
C SER A 190 -6.79 19.34 8.15
N ARG A 191 -7.04 20.11 7.09
CA ARG A 191 -6.06 21.05 6.49
C ARG A 191 -5.45 22.06 7.47
N ASN A 192 -6.16 22.43 8.54
CA ASN A 192 -5.67 23.40 9.53
C ASN A 192 -4.97 22.71 10.72
N GLY A 193 -4.75 21.40 10.65
CA GLY A 193 -4.14 20.60 11.71
C GLY A 193 -5.10 20.22 12.84
N SER A 194 -6.39 20.55 12.74
CA SER A 194 -7.37 20.12 13.75
C SER A 194 -7.58 18.61 13.68
N LYS A 195 -7.71 18.00 14.84
CA LYS A 195 -7.98 16.56 14.99
C LYS A 195 -9.49 16.33 14.94
N VAL A 196 -9.92 15.41 14.09
CA VAL A 196 -11.30 14.94 13.95
C VAL A 196 -11.35 13.48 14.35
N LEU A 197 -12.22 13.12 15.30
CA LEU A 197 -12.30 11.73 15.75
C LEU A 197 -12.89 10.85 14.65
N VAL A 198 -12.37 9.63 14.50
CA VAL A 198 -12.89 8.68 13.52
C VAL A 198 -14.35 8.29 13.84
N SER A 199 -14.72 8.26 15.12
CA SER A 199 -16.10 8.06 15.57
C SER A 199 -17.08 9.08 14.99
N ASP A 200 -16.65 10.31 14.73
CA ASP A 200 -17.49 11.39 14.17
C ASP A 200 -17.77 11.19 12.67
N LEU A 201 -17.07 10.23 12.04
CA LEU A 201 -17.19 9.87 10.64
C LEU A 201 -18.04 8.62 10.40
N VAL A 202 -18.38 7.88 11.48
CA VAL A 202 -19.24 6.69 11.40
C VAL A 202 -20.63 7.07 10.86
N GLY A 203 -21.17 6.25 9.96
CA GLY A 203 -22.45 6.51 9.29
C GLY A 203 -22.36 7.44 8.08
N LYS A 204 -21.19 8.03 7.78
CA LYS A 204 -20.96 8.77 6.54
C LYS A 204 -20.46 7.85 5.43
N THR A 205 -20.60 8.30 4.18
CA THR A 205 -19.88 7.72 3.05
C THR A 205 -18.48 8.31 3.02
N ILE A 206 -17.44 7.47 3.14
CA ILE A 206 -16.04 7.90 3.22
C ILE A 206 -15.31 7.51 1.94
N GLY A 207 -14.68 8.49 1.28
CA GLY A 207 -13.73 8.25 0.20
C GLY A 207 -12.30 8.21 0.72
N LEU A 208 -11.66 7.05 0.74
CA LEU A 208 -10.21 6.93 0.95
C LEU A 208 -9.50 7.29 -0.35
N TYR A 209 -8.87 8.46 -0.39
CA TYR A 209 -8.21 8.99 -1.57
C TYR A 209 -6.71 8.78 -1.48
N PHE A 210 -6.16 7.90 -2.32
CA PHE A 210 -4.76 7.53 -2.32
C PHE A 210 -3.99 8.33 -3.37
N GLY A 211 -2.91 8.99 -2.95
CA GLY A 211 -1.96 9.56 -3.90
C GLY A 211 -1.03 10.60 -3.31
N ALA A 212 -0.38 11.36 -4.19
CA ALA A 212 0.73 12.23 -3.84
C ALA A 212 0.83 13.43 -4.77
N HIS A 213 1.32 14.55 -4.24
CA HIS A 213 1.42 15.83 -4.93
C HIS A 213 2.33 15.78 -6.16
N TRP A 214 3.43 15.02 -6.08
CA TRP A 214 4.42 14.90 -7.14
C TRP A 214 3.86 14.26 -8.43
N CYS A 215 2.76 13.48 -8.32
CA CYS A 215 2.17 12.72 -9.42
C CYS A 215 1.27 13.59 -10.33
N PRO A 216 1.55 13.75 -11.64
CA PRO A 216 0.72 14.59 -12.52
C PRO A 216 -0.72 14.09 -12.70
N PRO A 217 -0.99 12.79 -12.95
CA PRO A 217 -2.36 12.26 -12.99
C PRO A 217 -3.16 12.53 -11.71
N PHE A 218 -2.48 12.56 -10.56
CA PHE A 218 -3.10 12.89 -9.27
C PHE A 218 -3.63 14.32 -9.26
N ARG A 219 -2.82 15.30 -9.70
CA ARG A 219 -3.24 16.71 -9.72
C ARG A 219 -4.48 16.94 -10.59
N SER A 220 -4.55 16.30 -11.77
CA SER A 220 -5.70 16.42 -12.67
C SER A 220 -6.98 15.83 -12.08
N PHE A 221 -6.89 14.67 -11.44
CA PHE A 221 -8.05 14.05 -10.79
C PHE A 221 -8.48 14.78 -9.53
N THR A 222 -7.54 15.32 -8.74
CA THR A 222 -7.85 16.10 -7.53
C THR A 222 -8.78 17.27 -7.83
N SER A 223 -8.57 18.01 -8.93
CA SER A 223 -9.48 19.08 -9.32
C SER A 223 -10.92 18.58 -9.55
N GLN A 224 -11.09 17.47 -10.27
CA GLN A 224 -12.41 16.87 -10.49
C GLN A 224 -13.05 16.39 -9.18
N LEU A 225 -12.25 15.79 -8.29
CA LEU A 225 -12.73 15.31 -7.00
C LEU A 225 -13.15 16.47 -6.07
N ILE A 226 -12.48 17.62 -6.14
CA ILE A 226 -12.88 18.83 -5.40
C ILE A 226 -14.28 19.29 -5.83
N ASP A 227 -14.55 19.35 -7.14
CA ASP A 227 -15.86 19.77 -7.65
C ASP A 227 -16.96 18.81 -7.17
N VAL A 228 -16.74 17.50 -7.31
CA VAL A 228 -17.67 16.47 -6.83
C VAL A 228 -17.86 16.55 -5.31
N TYR A 229 -16.78 16.72 -4.55
CA TYR A 229 -16.85 16.83 -3.10
C TYR A 229 -17.69 18.03 -2.66
N ASN A 230 -17.49 19.20 -3.28
CA ASN A 230 -18.25 20.41 -2.95
C ASN A 230 -19.74 20.24 -3.25
N GLU A 231 -20.09 19.67 -4.41
CA GLU A 231 -21.49 19.37 -4.76
C GLU A 231 -22.14 18.36 -3.80
N LEU A 232 -21.42 17.30 -3.44
CA LEU A 232 -21.91 16.27 -2.53
C LEU A 232 -22.02 16.77 -1.10
N THR A 233 -21.13 17.63 -0.64
CA THR A 233 -21.23 18.25 0.69
C THR A 233 -22.54 19.02 0.85
N ILE A 234 -22.96 19.73 -0.20
CA ILE A 234 -24.24 20.47 -0.22
C ILE A 234 -25.43 19.52 -0.35
N SER A 235 -25.45 18.68 -1.38
CA SER A 235 -26.61 17.83 -1.72
C SER A 235 -26.88 16.72 -0.69
N THR A 236 -25.84 16.18 -0.06
CA THR A 236 -25.95 15.12 0.96
C THR A 236 -25.95 15.66 2.39
N LYS A 237 -25.98 16.99 2.58
CA LYS A 237 -25.89 17.66 3.90
C LYS A 237 -24.68 17.20 4.73
N GLY A 238 -23.53 17.03 4.09
CA GLY A 238 -22.28 16.61 4.74
C GLY A 238 -22.18 15.12 5.07
N SER A 239 -22.96 14.26 4.40
CA SER A 239 -22.91 12.80 4.56
C SER A 239 -21.80 12.14 3.75
N PHE A 240 -21.08 12.90 2.92
CA PHE A 240 -19.90 12.46 2.18
C PHE A 240 -18.65 13.18 2.71
N GLU A 241 -17.59 12.42 3.00
CA GLU A 241 -16.30 12.93 3.44
C GLU A 241 -15.17 12.20 2.70
N VAL A 242 -14.03 12.87 2.50
CA VAL A 242 -12.83 12.28 1.90
C VAL A 242 -11.70 12.26 2.93
N ILE A 243 -10.91 11.20 2.91
CA ILE A 243 -9.71 11.08 3.73
C ILE A 243 -8.54 10.78 2.80
N LEU A 244 -7.60 11.72 2.72
CA LEU A 244 -6.36 11.55 1.99
C LEU A 244 -5.47 10.52 2.70
N VAL A 245 -5.13 9.48 1.98
CA VAL A 245 -4.07 8.52 2.30
C VAL A 245 -2.85 8.90 1.46
N SER A 246 -2.02 9.79 2.01
CA SER A 246 -0.88 10.33 1.29
C SER A 246 0.21 9.29 1.07
N THR A 247 0.77 9.32 -0.14
CA THR A 247 1.97 8.57 -0.57
C THR A 247 3.12 9.54 -0.90
N ASP A 248 3.06 10.77 -0.36
CA ASP A 248 4.10 11.79 -0.50
C ASP A 248 5.41 11.33 0.18
N ARG A 249 6.55 11.81 -0.32
CA ARG A 249 7.87 11.30 0.09
C ARG A 249 8.41 11.95 1.35
N ASP A 250 7.90 13.13 1.69
CA ASP A 250 8.20 13.81 2.94
C ASP A 250 7.02 14.66 3.44
N ALA A 251 7.12 15.11 4.70
CA ALA A 251 6.09 15.93 5.33
C ALA A 251 5.86 17.28 4.62
N ARG A 252 6.85 17.81 3.89
CA ARG A 252 6.70 19.09 3.17
C ARG A 252 5.82 18.89 1.95
N GLU A 253 6.07 17.84 1.16
CA GLU A 253 5.22 17.46 0.03
C GLU A 253 3.78 17.21 0.49
N PHE A 254 3.59 16.49 1.60
CA PHE A 254 2.27 16.27 2.21
C PHE A 254 1.56 17.58 2.57
N ASN A 255 2.24 18.51 3.24
CA ASN A 255 1.65 19.78 3.65
C ASN A 255 1.26 20.66 2.45
N ILE A 256 2.08 20.66 1.39
CA ILE A 256 1.75 21.34 0.13
C ILE A 256 0.49 20.70 -0.47
N ASN A 257 0.40 19.37 -0.45
CA ASN A 257 -0.75 18.63 -0.95
C ASN A 257 -2.05 19.02 -0.23
N MET A 258 -2.00 19.06 1.11
CA MET A 258 -3.13 19.41 1.97
C MET A 258 -3.64 20.85 1.80
N THR A 259 -2.78 21.79 1.40
CA THR A 259 -3.14 23.20 1.27
C THR A 259 -4.29 23.43 0.26
N ASN A 260 -4.38 22.60 -0.78
CA ASN A 260 -5.34 22.75 -1.86
C ASN A 260 -6.59 21.85 -1.72
N MET A 261 -6.67 21.04 -0.66
CA MET A 261 -7.73 20.04 -0.50
C MET A 261 -8.70 20.43 0.62
N PRO A 262 -10.03 20.27 0.41
CA PRO A 262 -11.04 20.65 1.40
C PRO A 262 -11.27 19.59 2.49
N TRP A 263 -10.65 18.41 2.37
CA TRP A 263 -10.98 17.21 3.14
C TRP A 263 -9.92 16.83 4.18
N LEU A 264 -10.14 15.70 4.86
CA LEU A 264 -9.31 15.18 5.95
C LEU A 264 -8.13 14.34 5.44
N ALA A 265 -7.18 13.99 6.30
CA ALA A 265 -6.06 13.12 5.98
C ALA A 265 -5.62 12.25 7.16
N ILE A 266 -5.02 11.11 6.84
CA ILE A 266 -4.23 10.36 7.81
C ILE A 266 -2.94 11.15 8.08
N PRO A 267 -2.52 11.33 9.36
CA PRO A 267 -1.28 12.04 9.66
C PRO A 267 -0.07 11.46 8.91
N TYR A 268 0.83 12.33 8.47
CA TYR A 268 1.94 11.92 7.61
C TYR A 268 2.85 10.87 8.27
N GLU A 269 3.17 10.98 9.55
CA GLU A 269 4.06 10.00 10.21
C GLU A 269 3.38 8.65 10.53
N ASP A 270 2.09 8.51 10.22
CA ASP A 270 1.30 7.37 10.63
C ASP A 270 1.40 6.19 9.65
N ARG A 271 1.71 4.99 10.19
CA ARG A 271 1.83 3.75 9.42
C ARG A 271 0.52 3.28 8.79
N THR A 272 -0.63 3.75 9.30
CA THR A 272 -1.95 3.45 8.74
C THR A 272 -2.00 3.78 7.24
N ARG A 273 -1.19 4.75 6.76
CA ARG A 273 -1.10 5.05 5.31
C ARG A 273 -0.59 3.86 4.50
N GLN A 274 0.50 3.23 4.94
CA GLN A 274 1.06 2.03 4.32
C GLN A 274 0.10 0.85 4.47
N ASP A 275 -0.49 0.66 5.65
CA ASP A 275 -1.45 -0.41 5.89
C ASP A 275 -2.66 -0.33 4.96
N LEU A 276 -3.22 0.87 4.76
CA LEU A 276 -4.36 1.07 3.86
C LEU A 276 -3.99 0.78 2.40
N CYS A 277 -2.80 1.20 1.94
CA CYS A 277 -2.31 0.85 0.60
C CYS A 277 -2.23 -0.67 0.41
N ARG A 278 -1.72 -1.38 1.43
CA ARG A 278 -1.60 -2.84 1.44
C ARG A 278 -2.97 -3.53 1.49
N ILE A 279 -3.82 -3.18 2.46
CA ILE A 279 -5.17 -3.74 2.67
C ILE A 279 -6.02 -3.61 1.40
N PHE A 280 -5.98 -2.45 0.73
CA PHE A 280 -6.77 -2.23 -0.49
C PHE A 280 -6.02 -2.57 -1.77
N ASN A 281 -4.80 -3.13 -1.69
CA ASN A 281 -3.97 -3.53 -2.82
C ASN A 281 -3.79 -2.39 -3.86
N ILE A 282 -3.47 -1.19 -3.37
CA ILE A 282 -3.31 0.01 -4.18
C ILE A 282 -1.97 -0.04 -4.92
N LYS A 283 -2.02 -0.34 -6.22
CA LYS A 283 -0.83 -0.45 -7.09
C LYS A 283 -0.51 0.84 -7.85
N LEU A 284 -1.51 1.68 -8.09
CA LEU A 284 -1.41 2.88 -8.91
C LEU A 284 -2.16 4.03 -8.25
N ILE A 285 -1.64 5.23 -8.40
CA ILE A 285 -2.24 6.47 -7.90
C ILE A 285 -2.56 7.44 -9.06
N PRO A 286 -3.61 8.29 -8.94
CA PRO A 286 -4.59 8.31 -7.87
C PRO A 286 -5.49 7.07 -7.87
N ALA A 287 -5.92 6.66 -6.68
CA ALA A 287 -6.98 5.68 -6.47
C ALA A 287 -7.99 6.22 -5.45
N LEU A 288 -9.25 5.81 -5.58
CA LEU A 288 -10.33 6.23 -4.68
C LEU A 288 -11.14 4.99 -4.29
N VAL A 289 -11.13 4.67 -3.01
CA VAL A 289 -11.92 3.59 -2.41
C VAL A 289 -13.07 4.20 -1.62
N ILE A 290 -14.27 3.66 -1.78
CA ILE A 290 -15.48 4.15 -1.10
C ILE A 290 -15.89 3.15 -0.04
N ILE A 291 -16.04 3.66 1.17
CA ILE A 291 -16.65 3.00 2.32
C ILE A 291 -18.04 3.61 2.50
N GLY A 292 -19.07 2.78 2.49
CA GLY A 292 -20.46 3.22 2.65
C GLY A 292 -20.80 3.58 4.10
N PRO A 293 -22.03 4.09 4.34
CA PRO A 293 -22.50 4.44 5.68
C PRO A 293 -22.64 3.22 6.61
N GLU A 294 -22.81 2.01 6.05
CA GLU A 294 -22.75 0.73 6.78
C GLU A 294 -21.31 0.28 7.07
N GLU A 295 -20.33 1.17 6.88
CA GLU A 295 -18.90 0.96 7.09
C GLU A 295 -18.24 -0.10 6.19
N LYS A 296 -18.98 -0.69 5.24
CA LYS A 296 -18.47 -1.66 4.26
C LYS A 296 -17.89 -0.98 3.02
N THR A 297 -16.85 -1.59 2.45
CA THR A 297 -16.32 -1.18 1.15
C THR A 297 -17.36 -1.37 0.06
N VAL A 298 -17.76 -0.27 -0.57
CA VAL A 298 -18.75 -0.24 -1.66
C VAL A 298 -18.07 -0.35 -3.02
N CYS A 299 -16.91 0.31 -3.19
CA CYS A 299 -16.19 0.33 -4.45
C CYS A 299 -14.69 0.53 -4.21
N THR A 300 -13.84 -0.26 -4.86
CA THR A 300 -12.37 -0.13 -4.78
C THR A 300 -11.77 0.70 -5.92
N ASN A 301 -12.56 1.12 -6.91
CA ASN A 301 -12.12 1.92 -8.06
C ASN A 301 -13.10 3.05 -8.40
N ALA A 302 -13.49 3.85 -7.41
CA ALA A 302 -14.45 4.94 -7.61
C ALA A 302 -13.86 6.12 -8.40
N ARG A 303 -12.55 6.13 -8.65
CA ARG A 303 -11.90 7.12 -9.51
C ARG A 303 -12.55 7.17 -10.89
N GLU A 304 -12.78 6.00 -11.48
CA GLU A 304 -13.38 5.91 -12.81
C GLU A 304 -14.82 6.42 -12.81
N MET A 305 -15.60 6.06 -11.78
CA MET A 305 -16.97 6.53 -11.60
C MET A 305 -17.04 8.06 -11.49
N VAL A 306 -16.15 8.67 -10.71
CA VAL A 306 -16.03 10.13 -10.58
C VAL A 306 -15.66 10.78 -11.91
N SER A 307 -14.67 10.25 -12.62
CA SER A 307 -14.25 10.84 -13.91
C SER A 307 -15.34 10.78 -14.98
N LEU A 308 -16.08 9.66 -15.05
CA LEU A 308 -17.15 9.47 -16.02
C LEU A 308 -18.42 10.24 -15.63
N TYR A 309 -18.91 10.04 -14.41
CA TYR A 309 -20.26 10.44 -14.02
C TYR A 309 -20.30 11.60 -13.00
N GLY A 310 -19.15 12.03 -12.47
CA GLY A 310 -19.08 13.09 -11.46
C GLY A 310 -19.90 12.75 -10.20
N SER A 311 -20.56 13.76 -9.62
CA SER A 311 -21.42 13.61 -8.44
C SER A 311 -22.63 12.69 -8.66
N ARG A 312 -23.08 12.51 -9.91
CA ARG A 312 -24.21 11.61 -10.25
C ARG A 312 -23.94 10.15 -9.88
N SER A 313 -22.67 9.75 -9.81
CA SER A 313 -22.26 8.41 -9.40
C SER A 313 -22.50 8.12 -7.93
N TYR A 314 -22.71 9.12 -7.06
CA TYR A 314 -23.02 8.91 -5.66
C TYR A 314 -24.27 8.02 -5.49
N PRO A 315 -24.27 6.99 -4.61
CA PRO A 315 -23.28 6.67 -3.57
C PRO A 315 -22.13 5.73 -4.02
N PHE A 316 -21.76 5.77 -5.30
CA PHE A 316 -20.65 5.04 -5.92
C PHE A 316 -20.80 3.52 -5.90
N THR A 317 -22.05 3.04 -5.98
CA THR A 317 -22.37 1.61 -6.07
C THR A 317 -22.43 1.15 -7.52
N GLU A 318 -22.18 -0.13 -7.77
CA GLU A 318 -22.36 -0.74 -9.10
C GLU A 318 -23.81 -0.60 -9.61
N SER A 319 -24.80 -0.77 -8.72
CA SER A 319 -26.22 -0.55 -9.05
C SER A 319 -26.47 0.87 -9.53
N ARG A 320 -25.86 1.88 -8.90
CA ARG A 320 -26.02 3.27 -9.30
C ARG A 320 -25.41 3.53 -10.67
N VAL A 321 -24.26 2.94 -10.96
CA VAL A 321 -23.65 3.03 -12.30
C VAL A 321 -24.53 2.38 -13.36
N ALA A 322 -25.08 1.19 -13.09
CA ALA A 322 -25.99 0.50 -14.00
C ALA A 322 -27.25 1.32 -14.29
N GLU A 323 -27.81 2.01 -13.29
CA GLU A 323 -28.92 2.95 -13.49
C GLU A 323 -28.55 4.13 -14.39
N LEU A 324 -27.38 4.73 -14.19
CA LEU A 324 -26.92 5.84 -15.01
C LEU A 324 -26.71 5.40 -16.46
N GLU A 325 -26.08 4.25 -16.68
CA GLU A 325 -25.86 3.69 -18.01
C GLU A 325 -27.17 3.35 -18.71
N ALA A 326 -28.16 2.79 -17.99
CA ALA A 326 -29.48 2.54 -18.53
C ALA A 326 -30.22 3.83 -18.91
N CYS A 327 -30.10 4.88 -18.11
CA CYS A 327 -30.66 6.20 -18.42
C CYS A 327 -29.98 6.81 -19.66
N LEU A 328 -28.64 6.79 -19.72
CA LEU A 328 -27.89 7.28 -20.87
C LEU A 328 -28.24 6.52 -22.15
N LYS A 329 -28.41 5.19 -22.07
CA LYS A 329 -28.83 4.39 -23.21
C LYS A 329 -30.20 4.81 -23.73
N LYS A 330 -31.19 5.00 -22.84
CA LYS A 330 -32.54 5.47 -23.22
C LYS A 330 -32.51 6.86 -23.85
N GLU A 331 -31.66 7.75 -23.32
CA GLU A 331 -31.43 9.08 -23.89
C GLU A 331 -30.84 8.98 -25.31
N GLY A 332 -29.80 8.17 -25.50
CA GLY A 332 -29.19 7.95 -26.82
C GLY A 332 -30.15 7.31 -27.83
N ASP A 333 -31.02 6.41 -27.38
CA ASP A 333 -32.05 5.79 -28.22
C ASP A 333 -33.18 6.78 -28.60
N SER A 334 -33.30 7.90 -27.88
CA SER A 334 -34.27 8.96 -28.22
C SER A 334 -33.76 9.92 -29.31
N PHE A 335 -32.44 9.99 -29.53
CA PHE A 335 -31.84 10.85 -30.54
C PHE A 335 -31.77 10.18 -31.92
N PRO A 336 -31.83 10.95 -33.02
CA PRO A 336 -31.55 10.42 -34.35
C PRO A 336 -30.10 9.91 -34.44
N ARG A 337 -29.87 8.85 -35.22
CA ARG A 337 -28.51 8.29 -35.39
C ARG A 337 -27.57 9.20 -36.17
N LYS A 338 -28.13 10.07 -37.01
CA LYS A 338 -27.39 11.01 -37.83
C LYS A 338 -28.19 12.29 -38.03
N VAL A 339 -27.48 13.40 -38.15
CA VAL A 339 -28.07 14.73 -38.41
C VAL A 339 -27.22 15.50 -39.42
N LYS A 340 -27.85 16.46 -40.10
CA LYS A 340 -27.15 17.45 -40.93
C LYS A 340 -27.25 18.80 -40.22
N ASP A 341 -26.11 19.39 -39.92
CA ASP A 341 -26.07 20.73 -39.34
C ASP A 341 -26.00 21.79 -40.45
N LYS A 342 -26.72 22.91 -40.33
CA LYS A 342 -26.76 23.95 -41.36
C LYS A 342 -25.40 24.66 -41.54
N LYS A 343 -24.57 24.66 -40.50
CA LYS A 343 -23.27 25.33 -40.45
C LYS A 343 -22.12 24.36 -40.67
N HIS A 344 -22.41 23.10 -40.95
CA HIS A 344 -21.42 22.06 -41.20
C HIS A 344 -21.79 21.18 -42.40
N GLU A 345 -20.86 21.02 -43.33
CA GLU A 345 -21.14 20.38 -44.62
C GLU A 345 -21.32 18.86 -44.51
N HIS A 346 -20.62 18.20 -43.58
CA HIS A 346 -20.68 16.76 -43.42
C HIS A 346 -21.85 16.31 -42.52
N GLU A 347 -22.31 15.09 -42.73
CA GLU A 347 -23.30 14.45 -41.87
C GLU A 347 -22.67 14.07 -40.52
N LEU A 348 -23.27 14.51 -39.43
CA LEU A 348 -22.83 14.20 -38.08
C LEU A 348 -23.47 12.90 -37.60
N LYS A 349 -22.70 12.06 -36.90
CA LYS A 349 -23.17 10.81 -36.31
C LYS A 349 -23.27 10.95 -34.81
N LEU A 350 -24.31 10.37 -34.23
CA LEU A 350 -24.44 10.28 -32.78
C LEU A 350 -23.44 9.24 -32.24
N ASP A 351 -22.59 9.64 -31.31
CA ASP A 351 -21.67 8.74 -30.61
C ASP A 351 -21.53 9.08 -29.12
N MET A 352 -20.97 8.12 -28.36
CA MET A 352 -20.62 8.31 -26.97
C MET A 352 -19.25 8.96 -26.80
N ALA A 353 -19.23 10.19 -26.27
CA ALA A 353 -18.00 10.92 -25.98
C ALA A 353 -17.76 11.06 -24.47
N LYS A 354 -16.55 10.76 -24.00
CA LYS A 354 -16.13 10.98 -22.60
C LYS A 354 -16.05 12.47 -22.22
N GLY A 355 -15.87 13.32 -23.23
CA GLY A 355 -15.86 14.77 -23.12
C GLY A 355 -15.56 15.39 -24.48
N TYR A 356 -16.18 16.52 -24.80
CA TYR A 356 -15.97 17.28 -26.03
C TYR A 356 -16.27 18.76 -25.79
N VAL A 357 -15.89 19.63 -26.73
CA VAL A 357 -16.31 21.04 -26.73
C VAL A 357 -17.26 21.23 -27.89
N CYS A 358 -18.50 21.61 -27.60
CA CYS A 358 -19.49 21.84 -28.64
C CYS A 358 -19.09 23.03 -29.51
N ASP A 359 -19.04 22.82 -30.82
CA ASP A 359 -18.61 23.84 -31.77
C ASP A 359 -19.60 24.99 -31.94
N PHE A 360 -20.86 24.77 -31.60
CA PHE A 360 -21.88 25.81 -31.64
C PHE A 360 -21.80 26.73 -30.41
N CYS A 361 -21.98 26.18 -29.20
CA CYS A 361 -22.09 26.99 -27.98
C CYS A 361 -20.74 27.20 -27.26
N LYS A 362 -19.68 26.52 -27.70
CA LYS A 362 -18.32 26.52 -27.13
C LYS A 362 -18.27 26.08 -25.66
N LYS A 363 -19.28 25.36 -25.17
CA LYS A 363 -19.32 24.75 -23.83
C LYS A 363 -18.92 23.29 -23.89
N GLN A 364 -18.43 22.77 -22.77
CA GLN A 364 -18.09 21.35 -22.64
C GLN A 364 -19.36 20.48 -22.67
N GLY A 365 -19.25 19.31 -23.30
CA GLY A 365 -20.26 18.25 -23.31
C GLY A 365 -19.69 16.92 -22.84
N LYS A 366 -20.58 16.00 -22.44
CA LYS A 366 -20.25 14.62 -22.06
C LYS A 366 -21.38 13.68 -22.51
N PHE A 367 -21.05 12.40 -22.60
CA PHE A 367 -21.91 11.28 -22.97
C PHE A 367 -22.34 11.31 -24.42
N TRP A 368 -23.35 12.08 -24.83
CA TRP A 368 -23.83 12.05 -26.22
C TRP A 368 -23.31 13.25 -27.00
N ALA A 369 -22.74 13.03 -28.18
CA ALA A 369 -22.30 14.06 -29.11
C ALA A 369 -22.73 13.71 -30.54
N PHE A 370 -23.04 14.73 -31.33
CA PHE A 370 -23.09 14.60 -32.78
C PHE A 370 -21.73 15.00 -33.35
N SER A 371 -20.98 14.01 -33.81
CA SER A 371 -19.59 14.18 -34.24
C SER A 371 -19.43 13.92 -35.73
N CYS A 372 -18.55 14.68 -36.37
CA CYS A 372 -18.17 14.47 -37.76
C CYS A 372 -16.93 13.56 -37.85
N ASP A 373 -16.98 12.49 -38.66
CA ASP A 373 -15.78 11.64 -38.86
C ASP A 373 -14.74 12.30 -39.78
N ALA A 374 -15.16 13.26 -40.62
CA ALA A 374 -14.30 13.89 -41.61
C ALA A 374 -13.53 15.09 -41.06
N CYS A 375 -14.02 15.71 -39.99
CA CYS A 375 -13.36 16.81 -39.30
C CYS A 375 -13.77 16.81 -37.83
N ASP A 376 -12.91 17.35 -36.96
CA ASP A 376 -13.11 17.41 -35.51
C ASP A 376 -14.20 18.43 -35.12
N TYR A 377 -15.44 18.19 -35.56
CA TYR A 377 -16.61 19.03 -35.34
C TYR A 377 -17.64 18.28 -34.51
N ASP A 378 -17.92 18.81 -33.31
CA ASP A 378 -18.79 18.16 -32.32
C ASP A 378 -19.93 19.09 -31.88
N LEU A 379 -21.14 18.56 -31.77
CA LEU A 379 -22.30 19.29 -31.23
C LEU A 379 -22.96 18.58 -30.05
N HIS A 380 -23.47 19.38 -29.11
CA HIS A 380 -24.45 18.87 -28.13
C HIS A 380 -25.73 18.45 -28.86
N PRO A 381 -26.39 17.36 -28.43
CA PRO A 381 -27.70 16.98 -28.97
C PRO A 381 -28.71 18.14 -28.96
N THR A 382 -28.75 18.92 -27.88
CA THR A 382 -29.64 20.09 -27.74
C THR A 382 -29.26 21.26 -28.67
N CYS A 383 -27.98 21.39 -29.03
CA CYS A 383 -27.52 22.46 -29.93
C CYS A 383 -27.80 22.18 -31.41
N VAL A 384 -28.24 20.97 -31.75
CA VAL A 384 -28.75 20.65 -33.08
C VAL A 384 -30.18 21.16 -33.22
N GLU A 385 -31.03 20.92 -32.23
CA GLU A 385 -32.45 21.30 -32.24
C GLU A 385 -32.66 22.82 -32.14
N GLU A 386 -31.87 23.53 -31.32
CA GLU A 386 -31.94 25.00 -31.18
C GLU A 386 -31.64 25.76 -32.49
N GLN A 387 -31.07 25.11 -33.50
CA GLN A 387 -30.79 25.68 -34.81
C GLN A 387 -31.88 25.40 -35.86
N GLU A 388 -32.87 24.56 -35.55
CA GLU A 388 -34.03 24.33 -36.41
C GLU A 388 -35.11 25.42 -36.21
N GLU A 389 -35.19 26.02 -35.01
CA GLU A 389 -36.14 27.07 -34.65
C GLU A 389 -35.70 28.51 -35.00
N GLN A 390 -34.48 28.69 -35.53
CA GLN A 390 -33.94 29.95 -36.07
C GLN A 390 -33.76 29.85 -37.60
#